data_AF-W2XK08-F1
#
_entry.id   AF-W2XK08-F1
#
_cell.length_a   1.000
_cell.length_b   1.000
_cell.length_c   1.000
_cell.angle_alpha   90.00
_cell.angle_beta   90.00
_cell.angle_gamma   90.00
#
_symmetry.space_group_name_H-M   'P 1'
#
loop_
_entity.id
_entity.type
_entity.pdbx_description
1 polymer ?
#
loop_
_entity_poly.entity_id
_entity_poly.type
_entity_poly.pdbx_seq_one_letter_code
_entity_poly.pdbx_strand_id
1 'polypeptide(L)'
;MDPGRVSEYNSLLQDDLKLSDDVLISRCLKFGEVPRFVFIKSEELNTEDLDHAIASRNALKVISYAKSKSAVREDNYSHRVLQMVPSKTDFRTKFYFDFLSNHIAETIIDQLDQEILQKVSEFAVAHDGDDSGSTSVLRGKIYALLCHKWFSLPKQHNLVLCPLGDEYASVDVDVSMP
;
A
#
# COMPACT_ATOMS: atom_id res chain seq x y z
N MET A 1 -12.38 -10.30 -5.91
CA MET A 1 -11.09 -10.57 -5.23
C MET A 1 -11.19 -11.99 -4.69
N ASP A 2 -10.20 -12.85 -4.90
CA ASP A 2 -10.13 -14.16 -4.26
C ASP A 2 -9.52 -13.96 -2.87
N PRO A 3 -10.24 -14.22 -1.75
CA PRO A 3 -9.71 -14.03 -0.40
C PRO A 3 -8.63 -15.04 0.00
N GLY A 4 -8.19 -15.90 -0.95
CA GLY A 4 -7.01 -16.73 -0.84
C GLY A 4 -7.02 -17.61 0.41
N ARG A 5 -5.94 -17.57 1.18
CA ARG A 5 -5.76 -18.39 2.39
C ARG A 5 -6.76 -18.07 3.51
N VAL A 6 -7.35 -16.87 3.51
CA VAL A 6 -8.31 -16.47 4.54
C VAL A 6 -9.66 -17.19 4.34
N SER A 7 -10.00 -17.54 3.10
CA SER A 7 -11.17 -18.38 2.79
C SER A 7 -11.05 -19.77 3.41
N GLU A 8 -9.88 -20.39 3.31
CA GLU A 8 -9.59 -21.67 3.94
C GLU A 8 -9.76 -21.58 5.46
N TYR A 9 -9.22 -20.54 6.09
CA TYR A 9 -9.39 -20.34 7.53
C TYR A 9 -10.86 -20.14 7.92
N ASN A 10 -11.62 -19.35 7.15
CA ASN A 10 -13.05 -19.14 7.40
C ASN A 10 -13.84 -20.46 7.31
N SER A 11 -13.44 -21.38 6.43
CA SER A 11 -14.09 -22.69 6.29
C SER A 11 -13.89 -23.63 7.48
N LEU A 12 -12.83 -23.40 8.28
CA LEU A 12 -12.49 -24.20 9.46
C LEU A 12 -13.16 -23.69 10.75
N LEU A 13 -13.82 -22.53 10.70
CA LEU A 13 -14.50 -21.93 11.85
C LEU A 13 -15.85 -22.58 12.10
N GLN A 14 -16.30 -22.53 13.36
CA GLN A 14 -17.68 -22.85 13.73
C GLN A 14 -18.66 -21.85 13.10
N ASP A 15 -19.90 -22.27 12.86
CA ASP A 15 -20.90 -21.47 12.13
C ASP A 15 -21.16 -20.09 12.76
N ASP A 16 -21.03 -19.95 14.08
CA ASP A 16 -21.20 -18.70 14.83
C ASP A 16 -19.99 -17.75 14.73
N LEU A 17 -18.84 -18.26 14.28
CA LEU A 17 -17.60 -17.50 14.08
C LEU A 17 -17.30 -17.25 12.60
N LYS A 18 -17.95 -18.00 11.71
CA LYS A 18 -17.77 -17.91 10.27
C LYS A 18 -18.35 -16.61 9.74
N LEU A 19 -17.55 -15.92 8.93
CA LEU A 19 -18.01 -14.73 8.22
C LEU A 19 -18.72 -15.14 6.94
N SER A 20 -19.74 -14.38 6.55
CA SER A 20 -20.29 -14.48 5.19
C SER A 20 -19.24 -14.03 4.16
N ASP A 21 -19.37 -14.49 2.92
CA ASP A 21 -18.41 -14.18 1.85
C ASP A 21 -18.26 -12.66 1.63
N ASP A 22 -19.38 -11.92 1.66
CA ASP A 22 -19.37 -10.47 1.51
C ASP A 22 -18.59 -9.76 2.63
N VAL A 23 -18.78 -10.20 3.87
CA VAL A 23 -18.07 -9.63 5.04
C VAL A 23 -16.59 -10.01 4.98
N LEU A 24 -16.27 -11.25 4.62
CA LEU A 24 -14.91 -11.72 4.46
C LEU A 24 -14.15 -10.88 3.41
N ILE A 25 -14.73 -10.71 2.22
CA ILE A 25 -14.16 -9.94 1.13
C ILE A 25 -13.98 -8.47 1.55
N SER A 26 -15.00 -7.86 2.15
CA SER A 26 -14.95 -6.48 2.63
C SER A 26 -13.80 -6.27 3.63
N ARG A 27 -13.67 -7.17 4.61
CA ARG A 27 -12.60 -7.09 5.62
C ARG A 27 -11.21 -7.35 5.03
N CYS A 28 -11.06 -8.27 4.08
CA CYS A 28 -9.79 -8.48 3.37
C CYS A 28 -9.39 -7.24 2.56
N LEU A 29 -10.34 -6.60 1.87
CA LEU A 29 -10.08 -5.36 1.12
C LEU A 29 -9.63 -4.23 2.05
N LYS A 30 -10.25 -4.10 3.23
CA LYS A 30 -9.97 -3.03 4.18
C LYS A 30 -8.67 -3.28 4.96
N PHE A 31 -8.57 -4.42 5.63
CA PHE A 31 -7.51 -4.72 6.61
C PHE A 31 -6.36 -5.58 6.07
N GLY A 32 -6.49 -6.08 4.84
CA GLY A 32 -5.59 -7.08 4.28
C GLY A 32 -5.94 -8.49 4.71
N GLU A 33 -5.20 -9.46 4.19
CA GLU A 33 -5.43 -10.90 4.40
C GLU A 33 -4.85 -11.43 5.73
N VAL A 34 -4.72 -10.57 6.74
CA VAL A 34 -4.20 -10.98 8.06
C VAL A 34 -5.36 -11.49 8.91
N PRO A 35 -5.39 -12.79 9.29
CA PRO A 35 -6.53 -13.39 9.99
C PRO A 35 -6.92 -12.66 11.28
N ARG A 36 -5.93 -12.13 12.00
CA ARG A 36 -6.16 -11.35 13.23
C ARG A 36 -7.05 -10.13 13.01
N PHE A 37 -6.94 -9.47 11.85
CA PHE A 37 -7.74 -8.28 11.54
C PHE A 37 -9.05 -8.63 10.83
N VAL A 38 -9.07 -9.73 10.07
CA VAL A 38 -10.27 -10.18 9.37
C VAL A 38 -11.30 -10.78 10.33
N PHE A 39 -10.88 -11.65 11.25
CA PHE A 39 -11.79 -12.39 12.15
C PHE A 39 -11.97 -11.73 13.51
N ILE A 40 -11.63 -10.45 13.65
CA ILE A 40 -11.85 -9.73 14.89
C ILE A 40 -13.36 -9.58 15.17
N LYS A 41 -13.74 -9.71 16.45
CA LYS A 41 -15.15 -9.64 16.87
C LYS A 41 -15.72 -8.22 16.81
N SER A 42 -14.94 -7.21 17.20
CA SER A 42 -15.35 -5.81 17.13
C SER A 42 -14.71 -5.14 15.92
N GLU A 43 -15.50 -4.99 14.86
CA GLU A 43 -15.06 -4.32 13.63
C GLU A 43 -14.93 -2.81 13.79
N GLU A 44 -15.76 -2.21 14.64
CA GLU A 44 -15.73 -0.79 14.98
C GLU A 44 -14.38 -0.42 15.60
N LEU A 45 -13.99 -1.11 16.68
CA LEU A 45 -12.69 -0.87 17.33
C LEU A 45 -11.52 -1.15 16.36
N ASN A 46 -11.66 -2.17 15.51
CA ASN A 46 -10.62 -2.46 14.52
C ASN A 46 -10.49 -1.39 13.44
N THR A 47 -11.62 -0.78 13.07
CA THR A 47 -11.68 0.35 12.15
C THR A 47 -11.07 1.59 12.79
N GLU A 48 -11.43 1.92 14.02
CA GLU A 48 -10.85 3.04 14.76
C GLU A 48 -9.32 2.92 14.91
N ASP A 49 -8.83 1.73 15.25
CA ASP A 49 -7.39 1.44 15.32
C ASP A 49 -6.69 1.62 13.96
N LEU A 50 -7.34 1.20 12.87
CA LEU A 50 -6.81 1.37 11.51
C LEU A 50 -6.79 2.84 11.13
N ASP A 51 -7.89 3.56 11.35
CA ASP A 51 -8.02 4.98 11.02
C ASP A 51 -7.00 5.81 11.82
N HIS A 52 -6.80 5.47 13.10
CA HIS A 52 -5.75 6.05 13.93
C HIS A 52 -4.35 5.78 13.35
N ALA A 53 -4.07 4.53 12.96
CA ALA A 53 -2.79 4.14 12.38
C ALA A 53 -2.51 4.90 11.07
N ILE A 54 -3.52 5.04 10.21
CA ILE A 54 -3.46 5.80 8.97
C ILE A 54 -3.24 7.28 9.26
N ALA A 55 -4.03 7.91 10.13
CA ALA A 55 -3.92 9.33 10.46
C ALA A 55 -2.59 9.71 11.13
N SER A 56 -1.99 8.79 11.87
CA SER A 56 -0.68 9.00 12.52
C SER A 56 0.50 9.02 11.52
N ARG A 57 0.27 8.56 10.28
CA ARG A 57 1.28 8.38 9.23
C ARG A 57 0.94 9.25 8.02
N ASN A 58 1.98 9.64 7.30
CA ASN A 58 1.87 10.10 5.93
C ASN A 58 2.85 9.27 5.08
N ALA A 59 2.78 9.42 3.76
CA ALA A 59 3.65 8.64 2.87
C ALA A 59 5.15 8.81 3.20
N LEU A 60 5.61 10.01 3.60
CA LEU A 60 7.00 10.23 3.99
C LEU A 60 7.41 9.47 5.25
N LYS A 61 6.51 9.37 6.25
CA LYS A 61 6.73 8.54 7.44
C LYS A 61 6.78 7.06 7.09
N VAL A 62 5.94 6.59 6.17
CA VAL A 62 5.96 5.20 5.67
C VAL A 62 7.29 4.90 4.95
N ILE A 63 7.72 5.81 4.07
CA ILE A 63 9.02 5.72 3.38
C ILE A 63 10.18 5.70 4.36
N SER A 64 10.20 6.64 5.31
CA SER A 64 11.25 6.73 6.34
C SER A 64 11.31 5.47 7.19
N TYR A 65 10.14 4.92 7.53
CA TYR A 65 10.04 3.67 8.26
C TYR A 65 10.63 2.49 7.46
N ALA A 66 10.29 2.37 6.17
CA ALA A 66 10.83 1.32 5.31
C ALA A 66 12.36 1.40 5.17
N LYS A 67 12.92 2.61 5.08
CA LYS A 67 14.37 2.86 5.06
C LYS A 67 15.06 2.42 6.36
N SER A 68 14.37 2.51 7.50
CA SER A 68 14.94 2.11 8.80
C SER A 68 15.17 0.59 8.94
N LYS A 69 14.53 -0.23 8.10
CA LYS A 69 14.55 -1.71 8.18
C LYS A 69 14.10 -2.26 9.55
N SER A 70 13.32 -1.49 10.31
CA SER A 70 12.78 -1.89 11.61
C SER A 70 11.57 -2.80 11.46
N ALA A 71 11.47 -3.88 12.23
CA ALA A 71 10.30 -4.76 12.20
C ALA A 71 9.00 -4.01 12.56
N VAL A 72 7.87 -4.40 11.94
CA VAL A 72 6.54 -3.89 12.29
C VAL A 72 6.19 -4.22 13.74
N ARG A 73 5.54 -3.28 14.41
CA ARG A 73 5.23 -3.33 15.84
C ARG A 73 3.86 -2.77 16.18
N GLU A 74 3.36 -3.24 17.32
CA GLU A 74 2.10 -2.76 17.91
C GLU A 74 2.22 -1.36 18.50
N ASP A 75 3.31 -1.09 19.22
CA ASP A 75 3.58 0.17 19.94
C ASP A 75 3.51 1.45 19.07
N ASN A 76 3.74 1.31 17.77
CA ASN A 76 3.73 2.42 16.82
C ASN A 76 2.74 2.21 15.67
N TYR A 77 1.81 1.26 15.81
CA TYR A 77 0.76 0.93 14.83
C TYR A 77 1.27 0.58 13.41
N SER A 78 2.57 0.37 13.19
CA SER A 78 3.09 -0.01 11.86
C SER A 78 2.51 -1.32 11.36
N HIS A 79 2.24 -2.27 12.27
CA HIS A 79 1.61 -3.55 11.99
C HIS A 79 0.15 -3.44 11.49
N ARG A 80 -0.47 -2.25 11.57
CA ARG A 80 -1.80 -1.97 11.00
C ARG A 80 -1.75 -1.40 9.59
N VAL A 81 -0.56 -1.00 9.12
CA VAL A 81 -0.38 -0.36 7.80
C VAL A 81 0.50 -1.21 6.89
N LEU A 82 1.55 -1.79 7.45
CA LEU A 82 2.57 -2.54 6.73
C LEU A 82 2.61 -3.99 7.20
N GLN A 83 2.98 -4.87 6.26
CA GLN A 83 3.38 -6.24 6.52
C GLN A 83 4.85 -6.44 6.15
N MET A 84 5.51 -7.34 6.87
CA MET A 84 6.82 -7.85 6.53
C MET A 84 6.66 -9.14 5.74
N VAL A 85 7.03 -9.12 4.47
CA VAL A 85 6.97 -10.30 3.62
C VAL A 85 8.37 -10.91 3.51
N PRO A 86 8.57 -12.16 3.95
CA PRO A 86 9.88 -12.80 3.93
C PRO A 86 10.35 -13.00 2.48
N SER A 87 11.59 -12.61 2.19
CA SER A 87 12.20 -12.76 0.85
C SER A 87 12.89 -14.12 0.68
N LYS A 88 13.02 -14.89 1.76
CA LYS A 88 13.58 -16.25 1.81
C LYS A 88 12.82 -17.05 2.86
N THR A 89 13.02 -18.36 2.86
CA THR A 89 12.51 -19.29 3.89
C THR A 89 12.95 -18.93 5.32
N ASP A 90 14.02 -18.16 5.50
CA ASP A 90 14.37 -17.59 6.80
C ASP A 90 13.64 -16.27 7.05
N PHE A 91 12.56 -16.37 7.83
CA PHE A 91 11.68 -15.27 8.20
C PHE A 91 12.37 -14.16 9.03
N ARG A 92 13.56 -14.41 9.59
CA ARG A 92 14.19 -13.50 10.56
C ARG A 92 15.21 -12.54 9.96
N THR A 93 15.71 -12.82 8.75
CA THR A 93 16.93 -12.14 8.25
C THR A 93 16.74 -11.35 6.96
N LYS A 94 15.77 -11.70 6.10
CA LYS A 94 15.49 -10.96 4.87
C LYS A 94 13.99 -10.87 4.61
N PHE A 95 13.47 -9.65 4.62
CA PHE A 95 12.08 -9.34 4.30
C PHE A 95 12.01 -8.07 3.44
N TYR A 96 10.86 -7.86 2.82
CA TYR A 96 10.45 -6.57 2.28
C TYR A 96 9.18 -6.07 2.94
N PHE A 97 8.96 -4.76 2.85
CA PHE A 97 7.71 -4.17 3.29
C PHE A 97 6.71 -4.14 2.15
N ASP A 98 5.48 -4.45 2.51
CA ASP A 98 4.32 -4.18 1.67
C ASP A 98 3.22 -3.53 2.52
N PHE A 99 2.30 -2.81 1.89
CA PHE A 99 1.05 -2.44 2.54
C PHE A 99 0.22 -3.70 2.82
N LEU A 100 -0.57 -3.66 3.89
CA LEU A 100 -1.49 -4.75 4.21
C LEU A 100 -2.62 -4.88 3.19
N SER A 101 -3.12 -3.77 2.69
CA SER A 101 -4.15 -3.71 1.65
C SER A 101 -3.94 -2.52 0.73
N ASN A 102 -4.52 -2.59 -0.47
CA ASN A 102 -4.53 -1.45 -1.40
C ASN A 102 -5.33 -0.28 -0.82
N HIS A 103 -6.42 -0.56 -0.10
CA HIS A 103 -7.23 0.48 0.55
C HIS A 103 -6.38 1.36 1.49
N ILE A 104 -5.51 0.75 2.30
CA ILE A 104 -4.60 1.47 3.19
C ILE A 104 -3.62 2.33 2.38
N ALA A 105 -3.04 1.74 1.33
CA ALA A 105 -2.06 2.43 0.48
C ALA A 105 -2.69 3.65 -0.21
N GLU A 106 -3.87 3.48 -0.81
CA GLU A 106 -4.66 4.53 -1.45
C GLU A 106 -5.00 5.64 -0.45
N THR A 107 -5.52 5.28 0.74
CA THR A 107 -5.89 6.27 1.76
C THR A 107 -4.69 7.12 2.20
N ILE A 108 -3.50 6.53 2.34
CA ILE A 108 -2.27 7.27 2.67
C ILE A 108 -1.82 8.17 1.52
N ILE A 109 -1.96 7.72 0.28
CA ILE A 109 -1.60 8.51 -0.92
C ILE A 109 -2.61 9.65 -1.14
N ASP A 110 -3.87 9.47 -0.79
CA ASP A 110 -4.89 10.50 -0.92
C ASP A 110 -4.66 11.70 0.00
N GLN A 111 -4.04 11.48 1.17
CA GLN A 111 -3.65 12.54 2.11
C GLN A 111 -2.51 13.45 1.63
N LEU A 112 -1.88 13.16 0.48
CA LEU A 112 -0.78 13.97 -0.04
C LEU A 112 -1.25 15.35 -0.49
N ASP A 113 -0.72 16.39 0.17
CA ASP A 113 -0.69 17.75 -0.34
C ASP A 113 0.39 17.95 -1.42
N GLN A 114 0.42 19.13 -2.05
CA GLN A 114 1.35 19.45 -3.14
C GLN A 114 2.82 19.44 -2.71
N GLU A 115 3.13 19.82 -1.46
CA GLU A 115 4.52 19.87 -0.98
C GLU A 115 5.05 18.45 -0.71
N ILE A 116 4.24 17.61 -0.08
CA ILE A 116 4.58 16.22 0.24
C ILE A 116 4.63 15.40 -1.05
N LEU A 117 3.75 15.68 -2.02
CA LEU A 117 3.72 14.99 -3.31
C LEU A 117 5.08 15.00 -4.00
N GLN A 118 5.75 16.16 -4.07
CA GLN A 118 7.06 16.29 -4.72
C GLN A 118 8.11 15.36 -4.08
N LYS A 119 8.21 15.39 -2.74
CA LYS A 119 9.18 14.57 -1.97
C LYS A 119 8.91 13.06 -2.11
N VAL A 120 7.63 12.67 -2.16
CA VAL A 120 7.21 11.27 -2.34
C VAL A 120 7.48 10.80 -3.77
N SER A 121 7.33 11.70 -4.75
CA SER A 121 7.64 11.45 -6.16
C SER A 121 9.13 11.23 -6.39
N GLU A 122 9.97 12.05 -5.76
CA GLU A 122 11.43 11.87 -5.79
C GLU A 122 11.84 10.51 -5.24
N PHE A 123 11.24 10.07 -4.12
CA PHE A 123 11.47 8.73 -3.59
C PHE A 123 11.03 7.63 -4.56
N ALA A 124 9.89 7.82 -5.24
CA ALA A 124 9.36 6.85 -6.19
C ALA A 124 10.21 6.71 -7.45
N VAL A 125 10.86 7.79 -7.90
CA VAL A 125 11.61 7.88 -9.17
C VAL A 125 13.13 7.71 -9.00
N ALA A 126 13.69 7.91 -7.80
CA ALA A 126 15.15 7.88 -7.59
C ALA A 126 15.81 6.56 -8.03
N HIS A 127 16.94 6.67 -8.74
CA HIS A 127 17.62 5.60 -9.47
C HIS A 127 18.47 4.66 -8.59
N ASP A 128 18.19 3.37 -8.75
CA ASP A 128 18.91 2.09 -8.63
C ASP A 128 20.19 1.87 -7.77
N GLY A 129 20.88 2.89 -7.26
CA GLY A 129 22.13 2.69 -6.51
C GLY A 129 21.95 2.12 -5.09
N ASP A 130 20.75 2.20 -4.54
CA ASP A 130 20.46 2.00 -3.11
C ASP A 130 19.48 0.85 -2.81
N ASP A 131 18.88 0.24 -3.84
CA ASP A 131 17.61 -0.49 -3.70
C ASP A 131 17.72 -2.03 -3.79
N SER A 132 18.82 -2.58 -3.27
CA SER A 132 18.92 -4.02 -3.00
C SER A 132 18.29 -4.37 -1.64
N GLY A 133 16.95 -4.29 -1.52
CA GLY A 133 16.31 -4.65 -0.26
C GLY A 133 14.82 -4.39 -0.12
N SER A 134 14.41 -4.26 1.14
CA SER A 134 13.03 -4.25 1.64
C SER A 134 12.14 -3.11 1.15
N THR A 135 12.72 -2.11 0.51
CA THR A 135 12.11 -0.84 0.10
C THR A 135 11.59 -0.85 -1.33
N SER A 136 12.08 -1.75 -2.19
CA SER A 136 11.80 -1.74 -3.63
C SER A 136 10.34 -2.04 -3.96
N VAL A 137 9.73 -3.02 -3.29
CA VAL A 137 8.33 -3.39 -3.48
C VAL A 137 7.41 -2.24 -3.06
N LEU A 138 7.64 -1.68 -1.88
CA LEU A 138 6.89 -0.53 -1.37
C LEU A 138 7.02 0.69 -2.31
N ARG A 139 8.24 0.96 -2.80
CA ARG A 139 8.50 2.04 -3.77
C ARG A 139 7.71 1.83 -5.06
N GLY A 140 7.73 0.62 -5.63
CA GLY A 140 6.98 0.31 -6.84
C GLY A 140 5.47 0.52 -6.69
N LYS A 141 4.89 0.14 -5.54
CA LYS A 141 3.48 0.40 -5.24
C LYS A 141 3.16 1.89 -5.09
N ILE A 142 4.01 2.63 -4.37
CA ILE A 142 3.86 4.09 -4.25
C ILE A 142 3.91 4.74 -5.64
N TYR A 143 4.87 4.34 -6.48
CA TYR A 143 4.98 4.85 -7.86
C TYR A 143 3.69 4.60 -8.67
N ALA A 144 3.16 3.37 -8.65
CA ALA A 144 1.94 3.04 -9.36
C ALA A 144 0.73 3.88 -8.88
N LEU A 145 0.57 4.05 -7.56
CA LEU A 145 -0.52 4.86 -6.99
C LEU A 145 -0.37 6.35 -7.31
N LEU A 146 0.86 6.88 -7.31
CA LEU A 146 1.13 8.26 -7.75
C LEU A 146 0.75 8.45 -9.21
N CYS A 147 1.08 7.51 -10.09
CA CYS A 147 0.63 7.56 -11.48
C CYS A 147 -0.89 7.71 -11.55
N HIS A 148 -1.66 6.83 -10.91
CA HIS A 148 -3.12 6.91 -10.89
C HIS A 148 -3.65 8.25 -10.35
N LYS A 149 -3.07 8.76 -9.25
CA LYS A 149 -3.45 10.05 -8.67
C LYS A 149 -3.15 11.21 -9.62
N TRP A 150 -2.00 11.21 -10.30
CA TRP A 150 -1.66 12.22 -11.31
C TRP A 150 -2.65 12.24 -12.48
N PHE A 151 -3.03 11.07 -13.01
CA PHE A 151 -4.05 10.98 -14.06
C PHE A 151 -5.41 11.52 -13.62
N SER A 152 -5.71 11.48 -12.32
CA SER A 152 -6.99 11.91 -11.75
C SER A 152 -7.01 13.39 -11.35
N LEU A 153 -5.88 14.11 -11.39
CA LEU A 153 -5.82 15.53 -11.05
C LEU A 153 -6.31 16.39 -12.25
N PRO A 154 -7.28 17.31 -12.04
CA PRO A 154 -7.89 18.13 -13.11
C PRO A 154 -6.94 19.03 -13.91
N LYS A 155 -5.64 19.05 -13.59
CA LYS A 155 -4.63 19.95 -14.19
C LYS A 155 -3.49 19.21 -14.91
N GLN A 156 -3.58 17.90 -15.11
CA GLN A 156 -2.53 17.13 -15.80
C GLN A 156 -3.07 16.27 -16.96
N HIS A 157 -3.93 16.85 -17.80
CA HIS A 157 -4.30 16.24 -19.09
C HIS A 157 -3.14 16.18 -20.12
N ASN A 158 -1.94 16.66 -19.78
CA ASN A 158 -0.76 16.51 -20.62
C ASN A 158 0.26 15.63 -19.89
N LEU A 159 0.22 14.32 -20.15
CA LEU A 159 1.36 13.47 -19.85
C LEU A 159 2.47 13.78 -20.83
N VAL A 160 3.47 14.51 -20.36
CA VAL A 160 4.76 14.53 -21.03
C VAL A 160 5.48 13.25 -20.62
N LEU A 161 5.30 12.19 -21.40
CA LEU A 161 6.13 11.00 -21.30
C LEU A 161 7.56 11.41 -21.70
N CYS A 162 8.49 11.46 -20.75
CA CYS A 162 9.90 11.60 -21.08
C CYS A 162 10.36 10.31 -21.75
N PRO A 163 10.86 10.35 -23.00
CA PRO A 163 11.40 9.17 -23.65
C PRO A 163 12.61 8.67 -22.85
N LEU A 164 12.63 7.37 -22.55
CA LEU A 164 13.85 6.69 -22.11
C LEU A 164 14.71 6.43 -23.35
N GLY A 165 15.49 7.42 -23.74
CA GLY A 165 16.43 7.35 -24.86
C GLY A 165 16.52 8.67 -25.60
N ASP A 166 17.73 9.06 -25.94
CA ASP A 166 18.02 10.22 -26.78
C ASP A 166 17.35 10.04 -28.14
N GLU A 167 16.12 10.55 -28.29
CA GLU A 167 15.63 11.23 -29.48
C GLU A 167 14.20 11.75 -29.25
N TYR A 168 14.02 13.02 -29.60
CA TYR A 168 12.81 13.80 -29.41
C TYR A 168 11.59 13.16 -30.09
N ALA A 169 10.62 12.71 -29.29
CA ALA A 169 9.24 12.59 -29.72
C ALA A 169 8.31 12.86 -28.52
N SER A 170 7.82 14.09 -28.41
CA SER A 170 6.65 14.38 -27.57
C SER A 170 5.43 13.84 -28.30
N VAL A 171 4.76 12.85 -27.72
CA VAL A 171 3.44 12.42 -28.19
C VAL A 171 2.41 13.03 -27.25
N ASP A 172 1.68 14.03 -27.75
CA ASP A 172 0.49 14.51 -27.08
C ASP A 172 -0.59 13.42 -27.17
N VAL A 173 -0.93 12.82 -26.04
CA VAL A 173 -2.04 11.89 -25.94
C VAL A 173 -3.24 12.66 -25.42
N ASP A 174 -4.14 13.04 -26.32
CA ASP A 174 -5.44 13.61 -25.98
C ASP A 174 -6.35 12.49 -25.46
N VAL A 175 -6.57 12.46 -24.15
CA VAL A 175 -7.56 11.57 -23.51
C VAL A 175 -8.83 12.37 -23.24
N SER A 176 -9.43 12.90 -24.30
CA SER A 176 -10.82 13.34 -24.27
C SER A 176 -11.71 12.08 -24.28
N MET A 177 -12.19 11.64 -23.11
CA MET A 177 -13.25 10.63 -23.07
C MET A 177 -14.61 11.26 -23.44
N PRO A 178 -15.47 10.55 -24.21
CA PRO A 178 -16.85 10.96 -24.46
C PRO A 178 -17.75 10.86 -23.23
#